data_AF-A0A1Q7NZX4-F1
#
_entry.id   AF-A0A1Q7NZX4-F1
#
_cell.length_a   1.000
_cell.length_b   1.000
_cell.length_c   1.000
_cell.angle_alpha   90.00
_cell.angle_beta   90.00
_cell.angle_gamma   90.00
#
_symmetry.space_group_name_H-M   'P 1'
#
loop_
_entity.id
_entity.type
_entity.pdbx_description
1 polymer ?
#
loop_
_entity_poly.entity_id
_entity_poly.type
_entity_poly.pdbx_seq_one_letter_code
_entity_poly.pdbx_strand_id
1 'polypeptide(L)'
;MSAQAFGEQITTPGNLPLYHPGIKWDWKIKTDNYTFIVDTVLNYDMKNVTLNKSNKELIFTGASNHAGNIAEIEIPHNLIGGNLTIFQNSKQIFPLIINSGNTSLVVLKFNETGSSTTNVIGTTYLPEFAGIVPIIMMISFVIVLLASKVSRF
;
A
#
# COMPACT_ATOMS: atom_id res chain seq x y z
N MET A 1 9.52 -15.71 44.62
CA MET A 1 9.57 -14.30 44.18
C MET A 1 9.68 -14.31 42.67
N SER A 2 8.61 -13.97 41.94
CA SER A 2 8.63 -13.92 40.47
C SER A 2 9.19 -12.57 40.03
N ALA A 3 10.31 -12.56 39.29
CA ALA A 3 10.81 -11.35 38.67
C ALA A 3 9.84 -10.90 37.57
N GLN A 4 9.29 -9.70 37.71
CA GLN A 4 8.53 -9.04 36.67
C GLN A 4 9.54 -8.51 35.63
N ALA A 5 9.51 -9.02 34.41
CA ALA A 5 10.33 -8.51 33.32
C ALA A 5 9.54 -7.43 32.57
N PHE A 6 10.08 -6.22 32.51
CA PHE A 6 9.56 -5.13 31.69
C PHE A 6 10.28 -5.17 30.33
N GLY A 7 9.51 -5.22 29.24
CA GLY A 7 10.08 -5.07 27.90
C GLY A 7 10.44 -3.61 27.65
N GLU A 8 11.70 -3.34 27.33
CA GLU A 8 12.13 -2.03 26.85
C GLU A 8 11.65 -1.81 25.42
N GLN A 9 11.04 -0.65 25.16
CA GLN A 9 10.70 -0.23 23.80
C GLN A 9 11.99 0.18 23.08
N ILE A 10 12.46 -0.67 22.17
CA ILE A 10 13.55 -0.32 21.27
C ILE A 10 13.01 0.73 20.30
N THR A 11 13.60 1.93 20.33
CA THR A 11 13.33 2.97 19.31
C THR A 11 13.84 2.44 17.97
N THR A 12 12.92 1.98 17.12
CA THR A 12 13.29 1.41 15.81
C THR A 12 13.87 2.50 14.90
N PRO A 13 15.05 2.30 14.29
CA PRO A 13 15.57 3.18 13.25
C PRO A 13 14.62 3.18 12.05
N GLY A 14 14.28 4.37 11.54
CA GLY A 14 13.26 4.60 10.52
C GLY A 14 13.54 4.06 9.11
N ASN A 15 14.24 2.92 8.96
CA ASN A 15 14.55 2.31 7.66
C ASN A 15 14.88 0.81 7.72
N LEU A 16 14.38 0.06 8.71
CA LEU A 16 14.56 -1.40 8.71
C LEU A 16 13.50 -2.06 7.81
N PRO A 17 13.89 -2.89 6.82
CA PRO A 17 12.94 -3.77 6.13
C PRO A 17 12.27 -4.65 7.17
N LEU A 18 10.96 -4.90 7.04
CA LEU A 18 10.13 -5.66 7.99
C LEU A 18 10.84 -6.97 8.40
N TYR A 19 11.51 -6.97 9.56
CA TYR A 19 12.19 -8.13 10.14
C TYR A 19 11.30 -8.76 11.22
N HIS A 20 10.03 -8.97 10.88
CA HIS A 20 9.08 -9.70 11.71
C HIS A 20 8.91 -11.12 11.15
N PRO A 21 8.80 -12.15 12.01
CA PRO A 21 8.58 -13.52 11.57
C PRO A 21 7.22 -13.64 10.88
N GLY A 22 7.19 -14.21 9.67
CA GLY A 22 5.97 -14.39 8.88
C GLY A 22 6.25 -14.83 7.44
N ILE A 23 5.18 -15.22 6.75
CA ILE A 23 5.17 -15.46 5.30
C ILE A 23 5.21 -14.10 4.61
N LYS A 24 6.14 -13.96 3.65
CA LYS A 24 6.38 -12.71 2.93
C LYS A 24 5.96 -12.82 1.48
N TRP A 25 5.36 -11.76 0.95
CA TRP A 25 4.98 -11.66 -0.46
C TRP A 25 5.22 -10.27 -1.01
N ASP A 26 5.73 -10.22 -2.24
CA ASP A 26 5.94 -8.99 -2.99
C ASP A 26 4.93 -8.96 -4.15
N TRP A 27 3.82 -8.25 -3.96
CA TRP A 27 2.71 -8.24 -4.92
C TRP A 27 2.93 -7.19 -6.00
N LYS A 28 3.12 -7.63 -7.24
CA LYS A 28 3.27 -6.75 -8.41
C LYS A 28 1.90 -6.27 -8.90
N ILE A 29 1.52 -5.06 -8.51
CA ILE A 29 0.28 -4.41 -8.94
C ILE A 29 0.56 -3.59 -10.22
N LYS A 30 0.09 -4.12 -11.36
CA LYS A 30 0.18 -3.43 -12.64
C LYS A 30 -1.05 -2.58 -12.87
N THR A 31 -0.85 -1.28 -13.10
CA THR A 31 -1.94 -0.38 -13.41
C THR A 31 -1.47 0.76 -14.29
N ASP A 32 -2.24 1.02 -15.35
CA ASP A 32 -1.92 1.98 -16.40
C ASP A 32 -0.52 1.65 -16.98
N ASN A 33 0.44 2.58 -16.90
CA ASN A 33 1.82 2.36 -17.37
C ASN A 33 2.81 2.10 -16.22
N TYR A 34 2.31 1.86 -15.00
CA TYR A 34 3.13 1.70 -13.81
C TYR A 34 3.02 0.29 -13.23
N THR A 35 4.09 -0.16 -12.58
CA THR A 35 4.09 -1.37 -11.75
C THR A 35 4.51 -0.95 -10.35
N PHE A 36 3.66 -1.26 -9.37
CA PHE A 36 3.91 -1.03 -7.97
C PHE A 36 4.16 -2.36 -7.27
N ILE A 37 4.94 -2.32 -6.19
CA ILE A 37 5.14 -3.44 -5.29
C ILE A 37 4.39 -3.11 -4.01
N VAL A 38 3.52 -4.03 -3.60
CA VAL A 38 2.87 -4.02 -2.28
C VAL A 38 3.44 -5.18 -1.52
N ASP A 39 4.09 -4.92 -0.40
CA ASP A 39 4.74 -5.95 0.40
C ASP A 39 3.83 -6.38 1.54
N THR A 40 3.78 -7.68 1.81
CA THR A 40 3.03 -8.20 2.96
C THR A 40 3.85 -9.15 3.82
N VAL A 41 3.61 -9.09 5.13
CA VAL A 41 4.14 -10.04 6.12
C VAL A 41 2.99 -10.54 6.97
N LEU A 42 2.79 -11.86 7.02
CA LEU A 42 1.58 -12.44 7.57
C LEU A 42 1.81 -13.83 8.17
N ASN A 43 0.94 -14.22 9.11
CA ASN A 43 0.97 -15.55 9.73
C ASN A 43 -0.06 -16.52 9.15
N TYR A 44 -0.75 -16.15 8.07
CA TYR A 44 -1.73 -16.98 7.37
C TYR A 44 -1.45 -17.01 5.87
N ASP A 45 -2.20 -17.79 5.11
CA ASP A 45 -1.96 -18.00 3.68
C ASP A 45 -2.73 -16.99 2.83
N MET A 46 -2.04 -15.94 2.37
CA MET A 46 -2.59 -14.97 1.42
C MET A 46 -2.38 -15.45 -0.01
N LYS A 47 -3.46 -15.47 -0.79
CA LYS A 47 -3.51 -16.08 -2.12
C LYS A 47 -3.45 -15.09 -3.27
N ASN A 48 -4.09 -13.94 -3.12
CA ASN A 48 -4.21 -12.99 -4.22
C ASN A 48 -4.38 -11.55 -3.74
N VAL A 49 -4.00 -10.62 -4.60
CA VAL A 49 -4.25 -9.19 -4.44
C VAL A 49 -4.76 -8.62 -5.75
N THR A 50 -5.89 -7.93 -5.71
CA THR A 50 -6.46 -7.24 -6.87
C THR A 50 -6.63 -5.76 -6.58
N LEU A 51 -6.49 -4.93 -7.62
CA LEU A 51 -6.71 -3.49 -7.56
C LEU A 51 -8.04 -3.15 -8.25
N ASN A 52 -8.95 -2.54 -7.52
CA ASN A 52 -10.13 -1.88 -8.06
C ASN A 52 -9.85 -0.36 -8.16
N LYS A 53 -9.54 0.09 -9.38
CA LYS A 53 -9.14 1.48 -9.64
C LYS A 53 -10.25 2.49 -9.34
N SER A 54 -11.50 2.15 -9.68
CA SER A 54 -12.65 3.05 -9.49
C SER A 54 -12.90 3.35 -8.02
N ASN A 55 -12.68 2.35 -7.16
CA ASN A 55 -12.83 2.48 -5.71
C ASN A 55 -11.53 2.83 -4.98
N LYS A 56 -10.40 2.94 -5.70
CA LYS A 56 -9.07 3.20 -5.11
C LYS A 56 -8.72 2.16 -4.05
N GLU A 57 -8.98 0.89 -4.39
CA GLU A 57 -9.09 -0.19 -3.43
C GLU A 57 -8.17 -1.36 -3.78
N LEU A 58 -7.40 -1.82 -2.80
CA LEU A 58 -6.68 -3.10 -2.84
C LEU A 58 -7.49 -4.16 -2.09
N ILE A 59 -7.72 -5.30 -2.75
CA ILE A 59 -8.49 -6.42 -2.21
C ILE A 59 -7.55 -7.62 -2.08
N PHE A 60 -7.26 -7.99 -0.84
CA PHE A 60 -6.42 -9.12 -0.50
C PHE A 60 -7.31 -10.30 -0.14
N THR A 61 -7.10 -11.46 -0.76
CA THR A 61 -7.82 -12.70 -0.42
C THR A 61 -6.86 -13.77 0.06
N GLY A 62 -7.30 -14.54 1.05
CA GLY A 62 -6.50 -15.60 1.65
C GLY A 62 -7.36 -16.58 2.43
N ALA A 63 -6.70 -17.48 3.16
CA ALA A 63 -7.34 -18.37 4.10
C ALA A 63 -6.45 -18.62 5.32
N SER A 64 -7.09 -18.84 6.47
CA SER A 64 -6.41 -19.27 7.68
C SER A 64 -7.10 -20.48 8.31
N ASN A 65 -6.33 -21.38 8.90
CA ASN A 65 -6.83 -22.51 9.68
C ASN A 65 -6.77 -22.26 11.20
N HIS A 66 -6.37 -21.07 11.64
CA HIS A 66 -6.27 -20.70 13.05
C HIS A 66 -6.77 -19.27 13.32
N ALA A 67 -7.08 -19.01 14.59
CA ALA A 67 -7.39 -17.66 15.07
C ALA A 67 -6.11 -16.86 15.37
N GLY A 68 -6.22 -15.56 15.67
CA GLY A 68 -5.07 -14.72 15.97
C GLY A 68 -4.24 -14.40 14.73
N ASN A 69 -4.89 -14.19 13.60
CA ASN A 69 -4.26 -13.80 12.34
C ASN A 69 -3.75 -12.37 12.41
N ILE A 70 -2.57 -12.15 11.84
CA ILE A 70 -1.88 -10.86 11.76
C ILE A 70 -1.43 -10.66 10.32
N ALA A 71 -1.67 -9.45 9.80
CA ALA A 71 -1.11 -9.00 8.54
C ALA A 71 -0.50 -7.60 8.70
N GLU A 72 0.69 -7.47 8.15
CA GLU A 72 1.37 -6.22 7.89
C GLU A 72 1.36 -6.02 6.37
N ILE A 73 0.89 -4.86 5.92
CA ILE A 73 0.74 -4.53 4.50
C ILE A 73 1.40 -3.17 4.28
N GLU A 74 2.46 -3.14 3.48
CA GLU A 74 3.13 -1.91 3.08
C GLU A 74 2.68 -1.48 1.69
N ILE A 75 2.10 -0.29 1.62
CA ILE A 75 1.39 0.21 0.43
C ILE A 75 2.04 1.51 -0.05
N PRO A 76 2.48 1.60 -1.32
CA PRO A 76 2.98 2.85 -1.87
C PRO A 76 1.89 3.94 -1.93
N HIS A 77 2.17 5.14 -1.41
CA HIS A 77 1.27 6.30 -1.44
C HIS A 77 0.90 6.72 -2.88
N ASN A 78 1.78 6.43 -3.83
CA ASN A 78 1.58 6.71 -5.24
C ASN A 78 0.77 5.62 -5.98
N LEU A 79 0.39 4.52 -5.31
CA LEU A 79 -0.59 3.54 -5.80
C LEU A 79 -1.98 3.89 -5.28
N ILE A 80 -2.18 3.79 -3.96
CA ILE A 80 -3.36 4.28 -3.24
C ILE A 80 -2.87 5.01 -1.98
N GLY A 81 -3.53 6.11 -1.61
CA GLY A 81 -3.01 6.95 -0.53
C GLY A 81 -4.04 7.87 0.14
N GLY A 82 -3.50 8.84 0.89
CA GLY A 82 -4.25 9.69 1.81
C GLY A 82 -4.82 8.90 2.97
N ASN A 83 -6.07 9.15 3.36
CA ASN A 83 -6.70 8.39 4.44
C ASN A 83 -7.05 6.98 3.95
N LEU A 84 -6.63 5.97 4.71
CA LEU A 84 -6.94 4.57 4.42
C LEU A 84 -8.12 4.10 5.26
N THR A 85 -9.09 3.46 4.62
CA THR A 85 -10.22 2.78 5.27
C THR A 85 -10.07 1.28 5.04
N ILE A 86 -10.13 0.49 6.11
CA ILE A 86 -9.87 -0.95 6.07
C ILE A 86 -11.12 -1.72 6.43
N PHE A 87 -11.43 -2.74 5.63
CA PHE A 87 -12.46 -3.73 5.93
C PHE A 87 -11.83 -5.11 6.04
N GLN A 88 -12.31 -5.89 6.99
CA GLN A 88 -12.00 -7.30 7.15
C GLN A 88 -13.32 -8.07 7.05
N ASN A 89 -13.45 -8.95 6.06
CA ASN A 89 -14.66 -9.70 5.77
C ASN A 89 -15.92 -8.81 5.73
N SER A 90 -15.84 -7.72 4.96
CA SER A 90 -16.92 -6.70 4.81
C SER A 90 -17.25 -5.88 6.06
N LYS A 91 -16.55 -6.09 7.18
CA LYS A 91 -16.68 -5.29 8.39
C LYS A 91 -15.55 -4.27 8.48
N GLN A 92 -15.88 -3.00 8.65
CA GLN A 92 -14.86 -1.98 8.86
C GLN A 92 -14.10 -2.23 10.16
N ILE A 93 -12.79 -2.10 10.11
CA ILE A 93 -11.89 -2.20 11.27
C ILE A 93 -10.99 -0.97 11.34
N PHE A 94 -10.36 -0.76 12.49
CA PHE A 94 -9.47 0.38 12.75
C PHE A 94 -8.07 -0.14 13.12
N PRO A 95 -7.28 -0.56 12.11
CA PRO A 95 -5.93 -1.06 12.33
C PRO A 95 -4.97 0.08 12.70
N LEU A 96 -3.75 -0.29 13.11
CA LEU A 96 -2.66 0.67 13.22
C LEU A 96 -2.17 1.01 11.81
N ILE A 97 -2.13 2.31 11.49
CA ILE A 97 -1.63 2.81 10.20
C ILE A 97 -0.45 3.73 10.51
N ILE A 98 0.72 3.40 9.98
CA ILE A 98 1.95 4.17 10.13
C ILE A 98 2.34 4.67 8.74
N ASN A 99 2.34 5.99 8.55
CA ASN A 99 2.83 6.60 7.32
C ASN A 99 4.31 6.93 7.48
N SER A 100 5.15 6.42 6.59
CA SER A 100 6.59 6.67 6.59
C SER A 100 7.09 6.89 5.17
N GLY A 101 7.69 8.06 4.92
CA GLY A 101 8.18 8.40 3.58
C GLY A 101 7.09 8.29 2.51
N ASN A 102 7.27 7.34 1.60
CA ASN A 102 6.39 7.14 0.43
C ASN A 102 5.45 5.93 0.57
N THR A 103 5.35 5.32 1.75
CA THR A 103 4.52 4.15 2.01
C THR A 103 3.67 4.29 3.27
N SER A 104 2.53 3.60 3.28
CA SER A 104 1.71 3.37 4.46
C SER A 104 1.86 1.92 4.89
N LEU A 105 2.25 1.69 6.15
CA LEU A 105 2.21 0.38 6.79
C LEU A 105 0.89 0.22 7.53
N VAL A 106 0.10 -0.77 7.11
CA VAL A 106 -1.16 -1.17 7.76
C VAL A 106 -0.91 -2.44 8.55
N VAL A 107 -1.12 -2.39 9.87
CA VAL A 107 -0.98 -3.54 10.77
C VAL A 107 -2.34 -3.90 11.35
N LEU A 108 -2.85 -5.07 10.96
CA LEU A 108 -4.18 -5.54 11.33
C LEU A 108 -4.14 -6.92 11.99
N LYS A 109 -5.09 -7.14 12.90
CA LYS A 109 -5.27 -8.41 13.61
C LYS A 109 -6.74 -8.83 13.55
N PHE A 110 -6.98 -10.11 13.31
CA PHE A 110 -8.33 -10.68 13.23
C PHE A 110 -8.34 -12.14 13.71
N ASN A 111 -9.52 -12.68 14.08
CA ASN A 111 -9.64 -13.99 14.72
C ASN A 111 -10.39 -15.02 13.86
N GLU A 112 -10.99 -14.58 12.76
CA GLU A 112 -11.77 -15.40 11.85
C GLU A 112 -10.89 -16.47 11.18
N THR A 113 -11.42 -17.69 11.09
CA THR A 113 -10.83 -18.81 10.36
C THR A 113 -11.56 -19.02 9.03
N GLY A 114 -10.94 -19.75 8.11
CA GLY A 114 -11.45 -19.99 6.76
C GLY A 114 -11.02 -18.89 5.79
N SER A 115 -11.82 -18.68 4.75
CA SER A 115 -11.57 -17.63 3.76
C SER A 115 -11.62 -16.25 4.40
N SER A 116 -10.67 -15.41 4.01
CA SER A 116 -10.49 -14.07 4.54
C SER A 116 -10.32 -13.09 3.38
N THR A 117 -11.04 -11.97 3.46
CA THR A 117 -10.90 -10.84 2.53
C THR A 117 -10.58 -9.58 3.32
N THR A 118 -9.47 -8.93 2.97
CA THR A 118 -9.09 -7.63 3.51
C THR A 118 -9.19 -6.60 2.38
N ASN A 119 -9.93 -5.53 2.59
CA ASN A 119 -10.04 -4.41 1.65
C ASN A 119 -9.32 -3.21 2.25
N VAL A 120 -8.44 -2.58 1.48
CA VAL A 120 -7.78 -1.33 1.84
C VAL A 120 -8.16 -0.28 0.81
N ILE A 121 -8.89 0.75 1.24
CA ILE A 121 -9.45 1.79 0.38
C ILE A 121 -8.73 3.11 0.69
N GLY A 122 -8.09 3.69 -0.33
CA GLY A 122 -7.47 5.00 -0.24
C GLY A 122 -8.41 6.13 -0.66
N THR A 123 -8.10 7.35 -0.23
CA THR A 123 -8.75 8.56 -0.76
C THR A 123 -8.18 9.01 -2.11
N THR A 124 -6.95 8.63 -2.42
CA THR A 124 -6.27 8.93 -3.70
C THR A 124 -5.85 7.64 -4.40
N TYR A 125 -5.76 7.70 -5.73
CA TYR A 125 -5.26 6.63 -6.61
C TYR A 125 -4.41 7.28 -7.69
N LEU A 126 -3.15 6.85 -7.78
CA LEU A 126 -2.10 7.53 -8.54
C LEU A 126 -1.98 9.04 -8.22
N PRO A 127 -0.86 9.68 -8.59
CA PRO A 127 -0.85 11.13 -8.70
C PRO A 127 -1.91 11.58 -9.72
N GLU A 128 -2.72 12.58 -9.38
CA GLU A 128 -3.84 13.07 -10.23
C GLU A 128 -3.40 13.45 -11.65
N PHE A 129 -2.10 13.73 -11.85
CA PHE A 129 -1.53 14.09 -13.14
C PHE A 129 -0.65 13.02 -13.80
N ALA A 130 -0.58 11.80 -13.27
CA ALA A 130 0.33 10.76 -13.79
C ALA A 130 0.09 10.42 -15.27
N GLY A 131 -1.14 10.60 -15.78
CA GLY A 131 -1.48 10.44 -17.20
C GLY A 131 -1.36 11.73 -18.04
N ILE A 132 -1.51 12.91 -17.42
CA ILE A 132 -1.61 14.20 -18.14
C ILE A 132 -0.24 14.90 -18.23
N VAL A 133 0.64 14.69 -17.24
CA VAL A 133 1.99 15.27 -17.17
C VAL A 133 2.81 15.06 -18.45
N PRO A 134 2.87 13.86 -19.06
CA PRO A 134 3.61 13.67 -20.31
C PRO A 134 3.03 14.48 -21.47
N ILE A 135 1.70 14.61 -21.54
CA ILE A 135 1.00 15.35 -22.59
C ILE A 135 1.28 16.84 -22.46
N ILE A 136 1.14 17.41 -21.25
CA ILE A 136 1.43 18.81 -21.00
C ILE A 136 2.91 19.12 -21.28
N MET A 137 3.83 18.25 -20.87
CA MET A 137 5.25 18.40 -21.20
C MET A 137 5.49 18.43 -22.70
N MET A 138 4.90 17.50 -23.47
CA MET A 138 5.06 17.46 -24.93
C MET A 138 4.51 18.73 -25.60
N ILE A 139 3.32 19.19 -25.20
CA ILE A 139 2.71 20.41 -25.75
C ILE A 139 3.58 21.63 -25.44
N SER A 140 4.05 21.76 -24.18
CA SER A 140 4.93 22.86 -23.80
C SER A 140 6.24 22.87 -24.57
N PHE A 141 6.83 21.69 -24.83
CA PHE A 141 8.05 21.56 -25.62
C PHE A 141 7.83 21.99 -27.08
N VAL A 142 6.69 21.64 -27.68
CA VAL A 142 6.34 22.07 -29.04
C VAL A 142 6.17 23.58 -29.12
N ILE A 143 5.49 24.21 -28.15
CA ILE A 143 5.32 25.67 -28.11
C ILE A 143 6.67 26.38 -28.00
N VAL A 144 7.56 25.92 -27.11
CA VAL A 144 8.91 26.50 -26.95
C VAL A 144 9.72 26.36 -28.24
N LEU A 145 9.66 25.20 -28.90
CA LEU A 145 10.33 24.99 -30.19
C LEU A 145 9.82 25.97 -31.26
N LEU A 146 8.51 26.14 -31.38
CA LEU A 146 7.92 27.07 -32.34
C LEU A 146 8.29 28.53 -32.03
N ALA A 147 8.19 28.96 -30.77
CA ALA A 147 8.55 30.31 -30.34
C ALA A 147 10.03 30.62 -30.56
N SER A 148 10.92 29.67 -30.25
CA SER A 148 12.36 29.82 -30.49
C SER A 148 12.71 29.99 -31.97
N LYS A 149 11.94 29.34 -32.86
CA LYS A 149 12.09 29.47 -34.31
C LYS A 149 11.63 30.84 -34.83
N VAL A 150 10.57 31.39 -34.24
CA VAL A 150 10.06 32.73 -34.57
C VAL A 150 11.03 33.83 -34.09
N SER A 151 11.69 33.66 -32.95
CA SER A 151 12.66 34.64 -32.42
C SER A 151 14.01 34.70 -33.17
N ARG A 152 14.25 33.77 -34.10
CA ARG A 152 15.48 33.69 -34.91
C ARG A 152 15.33 34.28 -36.33
N PHE A 153 14.19 34.90 -36.63
CA PHE A 153 13.94 35.73 -37.83
C PHE A 153 13.73 37.18 -37.40
#